data_AF-A0A161Z1S8-F1
#
_entry.id   AF-A0A161Z1S8-F1
#
_cell.length_a   1.000
_cell.length_b   1.000
_cell.length_c   1.000
_cell.angle_alpha   90.00
_cell.angle_beta   90.00
_cell.angle_gamma   90.00
#
_symmetry.space_group_name_H-M   'P 1'
#
loop_
_entity.id
_entity.type
_entity.pdbx_description
1 polymer ?
#
loop_
_entity_poly.entity_id
_entity_poly.type
_entity_poly.pdbx_seq_one_letter_code
_entity_poly.pdbx_strand_id
1 'polypeptide(L)'
;MNTFNSLTDRYRPLKTNYSDTPVLVIDTEANPHEILDAAQQRIRAASDLLETLYCLCFKQADVKDIPNIVNALYLLTQDGCQLLETAKQLIK
;
A
#
# COMPACT_ATOMS: atom_id res chain seq x y z
N MET A 1 18.15 -24.03 -16.60
CA MET A 1 17.57 -24.23 -15.24
C MET A 1 16.97 -22.90 -14.79
N ASN A 2 15.64 -22.89 -14.64
CA ASN A 2 14.80 -22.04 -13.79
C ASN A 2 14.89 -20.50 -13.86
N THR A 3 14.72 -19.90 -15.05
CA THR A 3 14.51 -18.44 -15.18
C THR A 3 13.19 -17.96 -14.56
N PHE A 4 12.19 -18.84 -14.44
CA PHE A 4 10.89 -18.50 -13.86
C PHE A 4 10.91 -18.32 -12.34
N ASN A 5 11.84 -18.98 -11.63
CA ASN A 5 11.96 -18.84 -10.18
C ASN A 5 12.59 -17.49 -9.76
N SER A 6 13.44 -16.89 -10.60
CA SER A 6 14.09 -15.61 -10.25
C SER A 6 13.15 -14.41 -10.37
N LEU A 7 12.15 -14.46 -11.27
CA LEU A 7 11.15 -13.40 -11.40
C LEU A 7 10.18 -13.39 -10.21
N THR A 8 9.85 -14.55 -9.66
CA THR A 8 9.03 -14.67 -8.44
C THR A 8 9.73 -14.13 -7.19
N ASP A 9 11.06 -14.13 -7.15
CA ASP A 9 11.83 -13.59 -6.01
C ASP A 9 11.92 -12.05 -6.08
N ARG A 10 12.02 -11.48 -7.29
CA ARG A 10 12.07 -10.02 -7.50
C ARG A 10 10.74 -9.33 -7.20
N TYR A 11 9.65 -9.82 -7.78
CA TYR A 11 8.34 -9.16 -7.68
C TYR A 11 7.51 -9.77 -6.55
N ARG A 12 7.52 -9.09 -5.40
CA ARG A 12 6.79 -9.53 -4.21
C ARG A 12 5.35 -9.01 -4.23
N PRO A 13 4.30 -9.85 -4.20
CA PRO A 13 2.92 -9.39 -4.17
C PRO A 13 2.59 -8.51 -2.94
N LEU A 14 1.77 -7.48 -3.15
CA LEU A 14 1.11 -6.79 -2.04
C LEU A 14 0.10 -7.73 -1.37
N LYS A 15 -0.04 -7.63 -0.05
CA LYS A 15 -0.99 -8.44 0.73
C LYS A 15 -2.44 -8.07 0.46
N THR A 16 -2.67 -6.88 -0.06
CA THR A 16 -3.98 -6.29 -0.37
C THR A 16 -4.56 -6.74 -1.71
N ASN A 17 -3.84 -7.58 -2.49
CA ASN A 17 -4.39 -8.16 -3.72
C ASN A 17 -5.67 -8.94 -3.41
N TYR A 18 -6.73 -8.68 -4.19
CA TYR A 18 -8.05 -9.29 -3.98
C TYR A 18 -8.26 -10.59 -4.78
N SER A 19 -7.36 -10.90 -5.73
CA SER A 19 -7.42 -12.08 -6.59
C SER A 19 -6.26 -13.02 -6.34
N ASP A 20 -6.48 -14.31 -6.66
CA ASP A 20 -5.43 -15.35 -6.61
C ASP A 20 -4.24 -15.05 -7.53
N THR A 21 -4.47 -14.27 -8.59
CA THR A 21 -3.40 -13.75 -9.45
C THR A 21 -2.98 -12.37 -8.92
N PRO A 22 -1.76 -12.21 -8.37
CA PRO A 22 -1.30 -10.93 -7.87
C PRO A 22 -0.97 -9.99 -9.03
N VAL A 23 -1.58 -8.80 -9.04
CA VAL A 23 -1.38 -7.77 -10.08
C VAL A 23 -0.66 -6.53 -9.56
N LEU A 24 -0.68 -6.31 -8.25
CA LEU A 24 0.11 -5.29 -7.59
C LEU A 24 1.27 -5.94 -6.84
N VAL A 25 2.49 -5.52 -7.20
CA VAL A 25 3.73 -6.10 -6.70
C VAL A 25 4.72 -5.00 -6.29
N ILE A 26 5.60 -5.34 -5.37
CA ILE A 26 6.79 -4.57 -5.01
C ILE A 26 7.95 -5.13 -5.82
N ASP A 27 8.60 -4.28 -6.61
CA ASP A 27 9.88 -4.60 -7.22
C ASP A 27 10.98 -4.52 -6.16
N THR A 28 11.41 -5.66 -5.63
CA THR A 28 12.39 -5.71 -4.53
C THR A 28 13.83 -5.39 -4.98
N GLU A 29 14.06 -5.29 -6.29
CA GLU A 29 15.35 -4.84 -6.86
C GLU A 29 15.34 -3.34 -7.18
N ALA A 30 14.23 -2.62 -6.96
CA ALA A 30 14.19 -1.17 -7.13
C ALA A 30 15.05 -0.45 -6.08
N ASN A 31 15.45 0.79 -6.37
CA ASN A 31 16.19 1.62 -5.42
C ASN A 31 15.40 1.71 -4.09
N PRO A 32 15.98 1.31 -2.94
CA PRO A 32 15.27 1.29 -1.67
C PRO A 32 14.72 2.65 -1.23
N HIS A 33 15.36 3.75 -1.66
CA HIS A 33 14.87 5.11 -1.40
C HIS A 33 13.57 5.41 -2.17
N GLU A 34 13.43 4.91 -3.40
CA GLU A 34 12.19 5.06 -4.19
C GLU A 34 11.05 4.23 -3.56
N ILE A 35 11.36 3.05 -3.04
CA ILE A 35 10.39 2.21 -2.29
C ILE A 35 9.96 2.94 -1.00
N LEU A 36 10.89 3.60 -0.32
CA LEU A 36 10.61 4.40 0.88
C LEU A 36 9.73 5.61 0.56
N ASP A 37 10.02 6.33 -0.53
CA ASP A 37 9.21 7.47 -0.98
C ASP A 37 7.79 7.01 -1.35
N ALA A 38 7.66 5.87 -2.03
CA ALA A 38 6.37 5.25 -2.34
C ALA A 38 5.59 4.84 -1.08
N ALA A 39 6.29 4.37 -0.04
CA ALA A 39 5.70 4.05 1.26
C ALA A 39 5.19 5.32 1.96
N GLN A 40 6.04 6.35 2.02
CA GLN A 40 5.72 7.64 2.63
C GLN A 40 4.52 8.29 1.94
N GLN A 41 4.45 8.25 0.61
CA GLN A 41 3.34 8.79 -0.15
C GLN A 41 2.00 8.14 0.25
N ARG A 42 1.96 6.81 0.35
CA ARG A 42 0.73 6.07 0.73
C ARG A 42 0.32 6.32 2.17
N ILE A 43 1.28 6.32 3.10
CA ILE A 43 1.00 6.60 4.52
C ILE A 43 0.50 8.04 4.69
N ARG A 44 1.09 9.01 3.99
CA ARG A 44 0.63 10.40 4.00
C ARG A 44 -0.78 10.51 3.41
N ALA A 45 -1.05 9.90 2.26
CA ALA A 45 -2.38 9.90 1.67
C ALA A 45 -3.43 9.27 2.59
N ALA A 46 -3.09 8.19 3.32
CA ALA A 46 -3.97 7.61 4.33
C ALA A 46 -4.22 8.57 5.50
N SER A 47 -3.18 9.27 5.97
CA SER A 47 -3.31 10.27 7.04
C SER A 47 -4.22 11.44 6.62
N ASP A 48 -4.01 12.00 5.43
CA ASP A 48 -4.80 13.12 4.90
C ASP A 48 -6.27 12.71 4.72
N LEU A 49 -6.51 11.48 4.24
CA LEU A 49 -7.86 10.93 4.09
C LEU A 49 -8.53 10.65 5.45
N LEU A 50 -7.77 10.23 6.46
CA LEU A 50 -8.27 10.00 7.80
C LEU A 50 -8.67 11.31 8.48
N GLU A 51 -7.86 12.36 8.31
CA GLU A 51 -8.19 13.71 8.77
C GLU A 51 -9.47 14.22 8.10
N THR A 52 -9.63 13.98 6.80
CA THR A 52 -10.86 14.29 6.06
C THR A 52 -12.07 13.54 6.64
N LEU A 53 -11.94 12.23 6.87
CA LEU A 53 -13.01 11.41 7.46
C LEU A 53 -13.38 11.89 8.87
N TYR A 54 -12.40 12.24 9.68
CA TYR A 54 -12.61 12.78 11.02
C TYR A 54 -13.37 14.11 10.99
N CYS A 55 -13.00 15.01 10.07
CA CYS A 55 -13.67 16.29 9.87
C CYS A 55 -15.10 16.17 9.33
N LEU A 56 -15.41 15.12 8.56
CA LEU A 56 -16.71 14.92 7.90
C LEU A 56 -17.91 14.67 8.85
N CYS A 57 -17.69 14.58 10.17
CA CYS A 57 -18.68 14.72 11.26
C CYS A 57 -20.16 14.49 10.87
N PHE A 58 -20.60 13.22 10.70
CA PHE A 58 -21.97 12.62 10.69
C PHE A 58 -23.20 13.36 10.11
N LYS A 59 -23.10 14.64 9.71
CA LYS A 59 -24.21 15.50 9.29
C LYS A 59 -24.20 15.76 7.79
N GLN A 60 -23.11 15.44 7.09
CA GLN A 60 -22.88 15.85 5.69
C GLN A 60 -22.38 14.74 4.76
N ALA A 61 -21.78 13.65 5.28
CA ALA A 61 -21.38 12.51 4.47
C ALA A 61 -22.55 11.53 4.30
N ASP A 62 -22.75 10.99 3.09
CA ASP A 62 -23.65 9.84 2.91
C ASP A 62 -23.05 8.68 3.73
N VAL A 63 -23.88 8.00 4.52
CA VAL A 63 -23.45 6.83 5.32
C VAL A 63 -22.80 5.77 4.42
N LYS A 64 -23.14 5.76 3.12
CA LYS A 64 -22.53 4.89 2.10
C LYS A 64 -21.08 5.25 1.75
N ASP A 65 -20.64 6.48 2.00
CA ASP A 65 -19.28 6.92 1.70
C ASP A 65 -18.28 6.42 2.76
N ILE A 66 -18.74 6.19 4.00
CA ILE A 66 -17.89 5.75 5.10
C ILE A 66 -17.20 4.41 4.78
N PRO A 67 -17.89 3.33 4.34
CA PRO A 67 -17.23 2.08 3.95
C PRO A 67 -16.20 2.25 2.83
N ASN A 68 -16.48 3.12 1.84
CA ASN A 68 -15.57 3.36 0.72
C ASN A 68 -14.29 4.07 1.19
N ILE A 69 -14.43 5.09 2.04
CA ILE A 69 -13.29 5.82 2.61
C ILE A 69 -12.48 4.90 3.53
N VAL A 70 -13.14 4.12 4.38
CA VAL A 70 -12.48 3.15 5.26
C VAL A 70 -11.72 2.09 4.46
N ASN A 71 -12.28 1.60 3.35
CA ASN A 71 -11.59 0.66 2.47
C ASN A 71 -10.33 1.28 1.83
N ALA A 72 -10.42 2.53 1.34
CA ALA A 72 -9.26 3.23 0.80
C ALA A 72 -8.18 3.45 1.87
N LEU A 73 -8.57 3.84 3.08
CA LEU A 73 -7.66 3.97 4.23
C LEU A 73 -6.95 2.65 4.55
N TYR A 74 -7.70 1.55 4.58
CA TYR A 74 -7.14 0.22 4.81
C TYR A 74 -6.09 -0.14 3.77
N LEU A 75 -6.41 0.00 2.47
CA LEU A 75 -5.49 -0.32 1.37
C LEU A 75 -4.22 0.52 1.43
N LEU A 76 -4.35 1.85 1.53
CA LEU A 76 -3.20 2.77 1.57
C LEU A 76 -2.29 2.50 2.77
N THR A 77 -2.88 2.21 3.94
CA THR A 77 -2.11 1.90 5.15
C THR A 77 -1.36 0.58 5.02
N GLN A 78 -2.04 -0.48 4.57
CA GLN A 78 -1.42 -1.81 4.40
C GLN A 78 -0.30 -1.77 3.37
N ASP A 79 -0.54 -1.16 2.21
CA ASP A 79 0.45 -1.02 1.14
C ASP A 79 1.66 -0.19 1.61
N GLY A 80 1.39 0.95 2.26
CA GLY A 80 2.42 1.83 2.80
C GLY A 80 3.29 1.12 3.85
N CYS A 81 2.70 0.38 4.78
CA CYS A 81 3.44 -0.40 5.76
C CYS A 81 4.28 -1.51 5.10
N GLN A 82 3.74 -2.22 4.10
CA GLN A 82 4.46 -3.29 3.44
C GLN A 82 5.66 -2.76 2.62
N LEU A 83 5.50 -1.62 1.95
CA LEU A 83 6.60 -0.93 1.26
C LEU A 83 7.65 -0.46 2.26
N LEU A 84 7.25 0.14 3.39
CA LEU A 84 8.16 0.61 4.42
C LEU A 84 9.02 -0.52 4.99
N GLU A 85 8.40 -1.65 5.33
CA GLU A 85 9.15 -2.82 5.82
C GLU A 85 10.08 -3.40 4.76
N THR A 86 9.67 -3.40 3.49
CA THR A 86 10.53 -3.85 2.39
C THR A 86 11.72 -2.90 2.18
N ALA A 87 11.51 -1.58 2.18
CA ALA A 87 12.59 -0.60 2.10
C ALA A 87 13.58 -0.74 3.26
N LYS A 88 13.09 -0.91 4.50
CA LYS A 88 13.93 -1.16 5.68
C LYS A 88 14.76 -2.44 5.58
N GLN A 89 14.24 -3.48 4.92
CA GLN A 89 14.99 -4.72 4.70
C GLN A 89 16.15 -4.53 3.71
N LEU A 90 15.96 -3.67 2.69
CA LEU A 90 16.94 -3.45 1.62
C LEU A 90 18.01 -2.40 1.97
N ILE A 91 17.74 -1.51 2.92
CA ILE A 91 18.69 -0.47 3.38
C ILE A 91 19.70 -1.03 4.42
N LYS A 92 19.38 -2.17 5.05
CA LYS A 92 20.26 -2.84 6.02
C LYS A 92 21.44 -3.51 5.34
#